data_AF-A0A8R1I9M3-F1
#
_entry.id   AF-A0A8R1I9M3-F1
#
_cell.length_a   1.000
_cell.length_b   1.000
_cell.length_c   1.000
_cell.angle_alpha   90.00
_cell.angle_beta   90.00
_cell.angle_gamma   90.00
#
_symmetry.space_group_name_H-M   'P 1'
#
loop_
_entity.id
_entity.type
_entity.pdbx_description
1 polymer ?
#
loop_
_entity_poly.entity_id
_entity_poly.type
_entity_poly.pdbx_seq_one_letter_code
_entity_poly.pdbx_strand_id
1 'polypeptide(L)'
;MVPVRPATVTDTLNLLAAGFLRGGIGGFLKGSSSSFATLGRSDVRIGCYVEMMREMGSVWLEKHLIAVCCHLVDLASKCGHLAFTQNASHVTEALTIRRCISFILRQTIGSLLGENAQTLACKHLGVLLSQYVDLVSIGNGDNLDSSIDSSDYSSGYAVVVILQEISVLVRQIGTS
;
A
#
# COMPACT_ATOMS: atom_id res chain seq x y z
N MET A 1 -35.42 -7.55 7.22
CA MET A 1 -33.96 -7.80 7.19
C MET A 1 -33.49 -7.52 5.77
N VAL A 2 -32.61 -6.55 5.57
CA VAL A 2 -32.01 -6.32 4.25
C VAL A 2 -31.09 -7.52 3.97
N PRO A 3 -31.17 -8.17 2.80
CA PRO A 3 -30.27 -9.26 2.47
C PRO A 3 -28.83 -8.72 2.47
N VAL A 4 -28.02 -9.19 3.42
CA VAL A 4 -26.59 -8.88 3.47
C VAL A 4 -25.92 -9.71 2.39
N ARG A 5 -25.56 -9.05 1.28
CA ARG A 5 -24.77 -9.68 0.23
C ARG A 5 -23.35 -9.91 0.76
N PRO A 6 -22.77 -11.12 0.63
CA PRO A 6 -21.37 -11.33 0.97
C PRO A 6 -20.50 -10.37 0.15
N ALA A 7 -19.70 -9.53 0.83
CA ALA A 7 -18.77 -8.63 0.17
C ALA A 7 -17.63 -9.45 -0.45
N THR A 8 -17.21 -9.09 -1.67
CA THR A 8 -16.02 -9.71 -2.27
C THR A 8 -14.75 -9.17 -1.61
N VAL A 9 -13.63 -9.88 -1.73
CA VAL A 9 -12.34 -9.39 -1.21
C VAL A 9 -11.98 -8.03 -1.80
N THR A 10 -12.23 -7.84 -3.10
CA THR A 10 -12.01 -6.57 -3.79
C THR A 10 -12.90 -5.46 -3.22
N ASP A 11 -14.18 -5.73 -2.95
CA ASP A 11 -15.08 -4.73 -2.35
C ASP A 11 -14.59 -4.31 -0.96
N THR A 12 -14.21 -5.28 -0.12
CA THR A 12 -13.69 -5.01 1.22
C THR A 12 -12.40 -4.20 1.18
N LEU A 13 -11.45 -4.57 0.31
CA LEU A 13 -10.21 -3.82 0.14
C LEU A 13 -10.47 -2.40 -0.38
N ASN A 14 -11.40 -2.22 -1.33
CA ASN A 14 -11.79 -0.90 -1.83
C ASN A 14 -12.43 -0.02 -0.74
N LEU A 15 -13.26 -0.60 0.14
CA LEU A 15 -13.81 0.10 1.30
C LEU A 15 -12.70 0.57 2.24
N LEU A 16 -11.71 -0.28 2.50
CA LEU A 16 -10.54 0.09 3.30
C LEU A 16 -9.70 1.19 2.63
N ALA A 17 -9.52 1.17 1.31
CA ALA A 17 -8.82 2.23 0.59
C ALA A 17 -9.57 3.57 0.66
N ALA A 18 -10.90 3.55 0.53
CA ALA A 18 -11.70 4.76 0.69
C ALA A 18 -11.53 5.39 2.08
N GLY A 19 -11.52 4.56 3.14
CA GLY A 19 -11.21 5.00 4.50
C GLY A 19 -9.77 5.51 4.64
N PHE A 20 -8.81 4.81 4.00
CA PHE A 20 -7.40 5.17 4.03
C PHE A 20 -7.14 6.57 3.45
N LEU A 21 -7.70 6.84 2.26
CA LEU A 21 -7.51 8.10 1.55
C LEU A 21 -8.22 9.28 2.26
N ARG A 22 -9.40 9.05 2.84
CA ARG A 22 -10.12 10.08 3.62
C ARG A 22 -9.46 10.42 4.95
N GLY A 23 -8.62 9.54 5.49
CA GLY A 23 -7.85 9.79 6.72
C GLY A 23 -6.65 10.73 6.55
N GLY A 24 -6.36 11.18 5.32
CA GLY A 24 -5.22 12.04 4.99
C GLY A 24 -5.37 13.52 5.33
N ILE A 25 -4.66 14.39 4.60
CA ILE A 25 -4.67 15.85 4.82
C ILE A 25 -6.11 16.37 4.79
N GLY A 26 -6.58 16.95 5.90
CA GLY A 26 -7.94 17.49 6.04
C GLY A 26 -9.02 16.49 6.48
N GLY A 27 -8.65 15.23 6.74
CA GLY A 27 -9.57 14.20 7.25
C GLY A 27 -10.01 14.45 8.69
N PHE A 28 -11.32 14.36 8.93
CA PHE A 28 -11.97 14.48 10.26
C PHE A 28 -11.32 13.62 11.35
N LEU A 29 -10.71 12.50 10.97
CA LEU A 29 -10.08 11.53 11.88
C LEU A 29 -8.74 11.98 12.47
N LYS A 30 -8.13 13.06 11.97
CA LYS A 30 -6.88 13.60 12.55
C LYS A 30 -7.11 14.38 13.85
N GLY A 31 -8.37 14.76 14.15
CA GLY A 31 -8.76 15.56 15.32
C GLY A 31 -9.45 14.80 16.46
N SER A 32 -9.83 13.53 16.27
CA SER A 32 -10.48 12.75 17.35
C SER A 32 -9.44 12.08 18.23
N SER A 33 -9.19 12.70 19.39
CA SER A 33 -8.57 12.13 20.58
C SER A 33 -9.38 10.94 21.12
N SER A 34 -9.45 9.86 20.34
CA SER A 34 -10.07 8.62 20.75
C SER A 34 -9.03 7.66 21.30
N SER A 35 -9.41 6.94 22.34
CA SER A 35 -8.61 6.10 23.25
C SER A 35 -7.84 4.94 22.62
N PHE A 36 -7.67 4.91 21.30
CA PHE A 36 -6.80 3.99 20.55
C PHE A 36 -5.31 4.35 20.62
N ALA A 37 -4.95 5.44 21.30
CA ALA A 37 -3.57 5.92 21.42
C ALA A 37 -2.69 5.08 22.37
N THR A 38 -3.24 4.16 23.16
CA THR A 38 -2.53 3.45 24.24
C THR A 38 -1.63 2.28 23.80
N LEU A 39 -1.53 1.99 22.50
CA LEU A 39 -0.67 0.91 21.96
C LEU A 39 0.36 1.41 20.92
N GLY A 40 0.57 2.72 20.79
CA GLY A 40 1.64 3.29 19.94
C GLY A 40 1.49 3.06 18.43
N ARG A 41 0.27 2.75 17.92
CA ARG A 41 0.06 2.24 16.55
C ARG A 41 -1.11 2.84 15.75
N SER A 42 -1.79 3.88 16.20
CA SER A 42 -3.13 4.18 15.66
C SER A 42 -3.17 5.32 14.64
N ASP A 43 -2.54 5.08 13.50
CA ASP A 43 -3.16 5.58 12.28
C ASP A 43 -4.32 4.62 11.96
N VAL A 44 -5.57 5.10 12.00
CA VAL A 44 -6.78 4.28 11.70
C VAL A 44 -6.61 3.53 10.37
N ARG A 45 -5.88 4.15 9.45
CA ARG A 45 -5.48 3.61 8.15
C ARG A 45 -4.72 2.30 8.24
N ILE A 46 -3.89 2.11 9.25
CA ILE A 46 -3.10 0.89 9.46
C ILE A 46 -3.93 -0.16 10.19
N GLY A 47 -4.63 0.28 11.25
CA GLY A 47 -5.35 -0.62 12.16
C GLY A 47 -6.36 -1.50 11.45
N CYS A 48 -7.17 -0.93 10.55
CA CYS A 48 -8.21 -1.69 9.86
C CYS A 48 -7.66 -2.78 8.91
N TYR A 49 -6.57 -2.52 8.19
CA TYR A 49 -5.97 -3.53 7.31
C TYR A 49 -5.34 -4.67 8.10
N VAL A 50 -4.52 -4.32 9.09
CA VAL A 50 -3.77 -5.31 9.88
C VAL A 50 -4.74 -6.19 10.66
N GLU A 51 -5.74 -5.60 11.31
CA GLU A 51 -6.69 -6.36 12.12
C GLU A 51 -7.58 -7.25 11.25
N MET A 52 -8.10 -6.73 10.13
CA MET A 52 -8.86 -7.55 9.19
C MET A 52 -8.08 -8.77 8.73
N MET A 53 -6.81 -8.60 8.32
CA MET A 53 -6.00 -9.72 7.82
C MET A 53 -5.63 -10.71 8.93
N ARG A 54 -5.52 -10.25 10.19
CA ARG A 54 -5.32 -11.12 11.36
C ARG A 54 -6.56 -11.95 11.66
N GLU A 55 -7.73 -11.33 11.67
CA GLU A 55 -9.01 -11.99 11.90
C GLU A 55 -9.33 -13.03 10.80
N MET A 56 -9.03 -12.72 9.54
CA MET A 56 -9.22 -13.67 8.44
C MET A 56 -8.18 -14.81 8.43
N GLY A 57 -7.02 -14.60 9.04
CA GLY A 57 -5.96 -15.59 9.20
C GLY A 57 -5.07 -15.79 7.96
N SER A 58 -3.98 -16.55 8.16
CA SER A 58 -2.94 -16.79 7.15
C SER A 58 -3.46 -17.52 5.92
N VAL A 59 -4.29 -18.55 6.09
CA VAL A 59 -4.86 -19.33 4.97
C VAL A 59 -5.66 -18.46 4.01
N TRP A 60 -6.46 -17.52 4.54
CA TRP A 60 -7.19 -16.56 3.72
C TRP A 60 -6.22 -15.60 3.01
N LEU A 61 -5.22 -15.11 3.73
CA LEU A 61 -4.26 -14.16 3.18
C LEU A 61 -3.41 -14.79 2.06
N GLU A 62 -2.98 -16.03 2.19
CA GLU A 62 -2.27 -16.76 1.11
C GLU A 62 -3.14 -16.90 -0.14
N LYS A 63 -4.42 -17.27 0.04
CA LYS A 63 -5.39 -17.40 -1.05
C LYS A 63 -5.60 -16.07 -1.80
N HIS A 64 -5.51 -14.95 -1.10
CA HIS A 64 -5.78 -13.61 -1.64
C HIS A 64 -4.53 -12.72 -1.78
N LEU A 65 -3.34 -13.33 -1.70
CA LEU A 65 -2.06 -12.64 -1.63
C LEU A 65 -1.84 -11.65 -2.78
N ILE A 66 -2.10 -12.10 -4.01
CA ILE A 66 -1.98 -11.29 -5.22
C ILE A 66 -2.90 -10.07 -5.16
N ALA A 67 -4.17 -10.27 -4.79
CA ALA A 67 -5.15 -9.19 -4.69
C ALA A 67 -4.74 -8.15 -3.63
N VAL A 68 -4.20 -8.60 -2.49
CA VAL A 68 -3.69 -7.72 -1.43
C VAL A 68 -2.47 -6.92 -1.90
N CYS A 69 -1.51 -7.56 -2.58
CA CYS A 69 -0.34 -6.89 -3.12
C CYS A 69 -0.73 -5.83 -4.17
N CYS A 70 -1.55 -6.18 -5.17
CA CYS A 70 -2.05 -5.23 -6.16
C CYS A 70 -2.74 -4.05 -5.49
N HIS A 71 -3.64 -4.34 -4.53
CA HIS A 71 -4.40 -3.32 -3.83
C HIS A 71 -3.51 -2.30 -3.09
N LEU A 72 -2.50 -2.76 -2.37
CA LEU A 72 -1.62 -1.88 -1.60
C LEU A 72 -0.69 -1.05 -2.52
N VAL A 73 -0.26 -1.62 -3.65
CA VAL A 73 0.50 -0.89 -4.67
C VAL A 73 -0.38 0.15 -5.36
N ASP A 74 -1.62 -0.20 -5.74
CA ASP A 74 -2.57 0.74 -6.34
C ASP A 74 -2.99 1.85 -5.36
N LEU A 75 -3.03 1.54 -4.06
CA LEU A 75 -3.23 2.55 -3.03
C LEU A 75 -2.07 3.53 -2.97
N ALA A 76 -0.82 3.04 -3.10
CA ALA A 76 0.35 3.90 -3.19
C ALA A 76 0.29 4.80 -4.44
N SER A 77 0.03 4.23 -5.62
CA SER A 77 0.03 4.97 -6.89
C SER A 77 -0.98 6.12 -6.88
N LYS A 78 -2.19 5.90 -6.33
CA LYS A 78 -3.22 6.94 -6.13
C LYS A 78 -2.73 8.14 -5.30
N CYS A 79 -1.72 7.95 -4.46
CA CYS A 79 -1.15 8.98 -3.60
C CYS A 79 0.10 9.65 -4.19
N GLY A 80 0.60 9.20 -5.35
CA GLY A 80 1.86 9.67 -5.91
C GLY A 80 1.89 11.17 -6.23
N HIS A 81 0.74 11.75 -6.59
CA HIS A 81 0.59 13.19 -6.78
C HIS A 81 0.96 14.03 -5.54
N LEU A 82 0.96 13.46 -4.33
CA LEU A 82 1.39 14.14 -3.09
C LEU A 82 2.91 14.13 -2.92
N ALA A 83 3.58 13.12 -3.48
CA ALA A 83 5.01 12.88 -3.28
C ALA A 83 5.89 13.85 -4.08
N PHE A 84 5.37 14.37 -5.19
CA PHE A 84 6.11 15.20 -6.15
C PHE A 84 5.50 16.59 -6.25
N THR A 85 5.45 17.31 -5.12
CA THR A 85 4.96 18.71 -5.06
C THR A 85 5.94 19.59 -4.30
N GLN A 86 5.84 20.90 -4.46
CA GLN A 86 6.59 21.87 -3.63
C GLN A 86 5.97 22.08 -2.24
N ASN A 87 4.82 21.47 -1.93
CA ASN A 87 4.16 21.62 -0.64
C ASN A 87 4.69 20.60 0.37
N ALA A 88 5.44 21.08 1.36
CA ALA A 88 6.06 20.24 2.40
C ALA A 88 5.05 19.34 3.16
N SER A 89 3.81 19.80 3.34
CA SER A 89 2.77 19.00 4.01
C SER A 89 2.33 17.79 3.17
N HIS A 90 2.22 17.96 1.84
CA HIS A 90 1.88 16.88 0.91
C HIS A 90 3.00 15.83 0.85
N VAL A 91 4.25 16.28 0.78
CA VAL A 91 5.42 15.39 0.80
C VAL A 91 5.47 14.59 2.11
N THR A 92 5.19 15.24 3.25
CA THR A 92 5.13 14.57 4.56
C THR A 92 4.01 13.53 4.62
N GLU A 93 2.86 13.82 4.03
CA GLU A 93 1.75 12.88 3.93
C GLU A 93 2.12 11.67 3.05
N ALA A 94 2.74 11.89 1.89
CA ALA A 94 3.24 10.80 1.04
C ALA A 94 4.25 9.91 1.78
N LEU A 95 5.15 10.48 2.59
CA LEU A 95 6.05 9.68 3.43
C LEU A 95 5.30 8.86 4.48
N THR A 96 4.22 9.41 5.03
CA THR A 96 3.38 8.73 6.03
C THR A 96 2.62 7.58 5.42
N ILE A 97 2.04 7.76 4.23
CA ILE A 97 1.35 6.71 3.46
C ILE A 97 2.29 5.56 3.14
N ARG A 98 3.51 5.84 2.67
CA ARG A 98 4.54 4.82 2.45
C ARG A 98 4.85 4.03 3.71
N ARG A 99 5.02 4.71 4.85
CA ARG A 99 5.26 4.06 6.15
C ARG A 99 4.08 3.18 6.57
N CYS A 100 2.84 3.62 6.33
CA CYS A 100 1.64 2.83 6.62
C CYS A 100 1.60 1.54 5.78
N ILE A 101 1.83 1.63 4.47
CA ILE A 101 1.85 0.48 3.58
C ILE A 101 2.93 -0.51 3.99
N SER A 102 4.15 -0.03 4.26
CA SER A 102 5.26 -0.86 4.71
C SER A 102 4.95 -1.59 6.02
N PHE A 103 4.29 -0.88 6.93
CA PHE A 103 3.88 -1.45 8.19
C PHE A 103 2.78 -2.50 8.03
N ILE A 104 1.77 -2.24 7.19
CA ILE A 104 0.70 -3.21 6.88
C ILE A 104 1.33 -4.48 6.33
N LEU A 105 2.18 -4.39 5.30
CA LEU A 105 2.83 -5.56 4.68
C LEU A 105 3.68 -6.35 5.68
N ARG A 106 4.48 -5.66 6.50
CA ARG A 106 5.30 -6.33 7.52
C ARG A 106 4.46 -7.04 8.58
N GLN A 107 3.36 -6.42 9.01
CA GLN A 107 2.49 -6.95 10.06
C GLN A 107 1.45 -7.96 9.56
N THR A 108 1.44 -8.24 8.25
CA THR A 108 0.52 -9.18 7.61
C THR A 108 1.32 -10.21 6.82
N ILE A 109 1.75 -9.91 5.59
CA ILE A 109 2.55 -10.81 4.76
C ILE A 109 3.82 -11.25 5.50
N GLY A 110 4.56 -10.31 6.10
CA GLY A 110 5.79 -10.63 6.82
C GLY A 110 5.58 -11.47 8.09
N SER A 111 4.54 -11.19 8.89
CA SER A 111 4.40 -11.84 10.20
C SER A 111 3.39 -13.01 10.25
N LEU A 112 2.47 -13.08 9.30
CA LEU A 112 1.40 -14.11 9.29
C LEU A 112 1.68 -15.25 8.30
N LEU A 113 2.50 -15.02 7.28
CA LEU A 113 2.75 -16.00 6.23
C LEU A 113 4.11 -16.67 6.40
N GLY A 114 4.20 -17.94 5.98
CA GLY A 114 5.47 -18.66 5.91
C GLY A 114 6.35 -18.19 4.75
N GLU A 115 7.62 -18.59 4.75
CA GLU A 115 8.64 -18.14 3.79
C GLU A 115 8.26 -18.37 2.33
N ASN A 116 7.59 -19.49 2.02
CA ASN A 116 7.14 -19.80 0.66
C ASN A 116 6.12 -18.77 0.15
N ALA A 117 5.15 -18.40 0.99
CA ALA A 117 4.15 -17.40 0.65
C ALA A 117 4.74 -15.98 0.63
N GLN A 118 5.68 -15.65 1.51
CA GLN A 118 6.45 -14.40 1.43
C GLN A 118 7.28 -14.31 0.15
N THR A 119 7.90 -15.41 -0.27
CA THR A 119 8.64 -15.51 -1.55
C THR A 119 7.70 -15.30 -2.73
N LEU A 120 6.49 -15.87 -2.70
CA LEU A 120 5.47 -15.64 -3.72
C LEU A 120 5.05 -14.17 -3.78
N ALA A 121 4.86 -13.54 -2.61
CA ALA A 121 4.55 -12.10 -2.52
C ALA A 121 5.66 -11.27 -3.16
N CYS A 122 6.92 -11.56 -2.84
CA CYS A 122 8.09 -10.87 -3.39
C CYS A 122 8.18 -11.03 -4.92
N LYS A 123 7.95 -12.23 -5.45
CA LYS A 123 7.90 -12.47 -6.91
C LYS A 123 6.79 -11.66 -7.56
N HIS A 124 5.61 -11.62 -6.95
CA HIS A 124 4.49 -10.89 -7.49
C HIS A 124 4.70 -9.36 -7.45
N LEU A 125 5.30 -8.84 -6.38
CA LEU A 125 5.76 -7.44 -6.33
C LEU A 125 6.77 -7.14 -7.46
N GLY A 126 7.65 -8.08 -7.81
CA GLY A 126 8.54 -7.95 -8.97
C GLY A 126 7.79 -7.87 -10.31
N VAL A 127 6.68 -8.60 -10.47
CA VAL A 127 5.81 -8.47 -11.65
C VAL A 127 5.17 -7.08 -11.71
N LEU A 128 4.62 -6.60 -10.60
CA LEU A 128 4.06 -5.25 -10.50
C LEU A 128 5.13 -4.17 -10.76
N LEU A 129 6.36 -4.38 -10.29
CA LEU A 129 7.47 -3.47 -10.55
C LEU A 129 7.69 -3.28 -12.05
N SER A 130 7.77 -4.36 -12.82
CA SER A 130 7.93 -4.28 -14.28
C SER A 130 6.81 -3.46 -14.91
N GLN A 131 5.56 -3.74 -14.54
CA GLN A 131 4.40 -3.03 -15.07
C GLN A 131 4.46 -1.53 -14.78
N TYR A 132 4.79 -1.15 -13.54
CA TYR A 132 4.87 0.24 -13.15
C TYR A 132 6.10 0.96 -13.71
N VAL A 133 7.23 0.26 -13.91
CA VAL A 133 8.41 0.80 -14.59
C VAL A 133 8.12 1.08 -16.05
N ASP A 134 7.38 0.21 -16.75
CA ASP A 134 6.98 0.44 -18.14
C ASP A 134 6.03 1.64 -18.29
N LEU A 135 5.27 1.96 -17.22
CA LEU A 135 4.38 3.13 -17.15
C LEU A 135 5.10 4.42 -16.75
N VAL A 136 6.24 4.33 -16.03
CA VAL A 136 7.12 5.47 -15.85
C VAL A 136 7.77 5.66 -17.20
N SER A 137 7.34 6.65 -17.96
CA SER A 137 8.00 6.99 -19.22
C SER A 137 9.46 7.35 -18.95
N ILE A 138 10.35 6.35 -19.05
CA ILE A 138 11.78 6.62 -19.14
C ILE A 138 11.93 7.41 -20.43
N GLY A 139 12.43 8.64 -20.33
CA GLY A 139 12.81 9.47 -21.47
C GLY A 139 13.84 8.78 -22.36
N ASN A 140 13.39 7.81 -23.15
CA ASN A 140 14.19 6.93 -23.98
C ASN A 140 13.90 7.13 -25.48
N GLY A 141 13.38 8.29 -25.88
CA GLY A 141 13.25 8.65 -27.28
C GLY A 141 13.16 10.16 -27.49
N ASP A 142 14.28 10.76 -27.88
CA ASP A 142 14.50 11.94 -28.76
C ASP A 142 13.60 13.19 -28.67
N ASN A 143 12.63 13.27 -27.77
CA ASN A 143 11.77 14.43 -27.56
C ASN A 143 12.02 15.02 -26.17
N LEU A 144 12.89 16.03 -26.16
CA LEU A 144 13.21 16.87 -25.00
C LEU A 144 12.01 17.64 -24.43
N ASP A 145 10.84 17.56 -25.08
CA ASP A 145 9.60 18.30 -24.75
C ASP A 145 8.52 17.45 -24.04
N SER A 146 8.81 16.21 -23.64
CA SER A 146 7.86 15.45 -22.82
C SER A 146 7.84 15.98 -21.38
N SER A 147 6.93 16.92 -21.11
CA SER A 147 6.62 17.36 -19.75
C SER A 147 6.14 16.17 -18.92
N ILE A 148 6.85 15.87 -17.82
CA ILE A 148 6.46 14.84 -16.84
C ILE A 148 5.02 15.09 -16.40
N ASP A 149 4.16 14.09 -16.53
CA ASP A 149 2.74 14.23 -16.21
C ASP A 149 2.39 13.70 -14.81
N SER A 150 1.14 13.90 -14.38
CA SER A 150 0.67 13.40 -13.09
C SER A 150 0.62 11.87 -12.98
N SER A 151 0.59 11.17 -14.11
CA SER A 151 0.60 9.71 -14.17
C SER A 151 2.00 9.14 -13.97
N ASP A 152 3.05 9.81 -14.48
CA ASP A 152 4.46 9.50 -14.23
C ASP A 152 4.81 9.63 -12.73
N TYR A 153 4.27 10.64 -12.05
CA TYR A 153 4.42 10.79 -10.61
C TYR A 153 3.73 9.66 -9.81
N SER A 154 2.59 9.19 -10.31
CA SER A 154 1.83 8.11 -9.68
C SER A 154 2.56 6.76 -9.83
N SER A 155 3.05 6.47 -11.04
CA SER A 155 3.82 5.26 -11.32
C SER A 155 5.19 5.29 -10.64
N GLY A 156 5.90 6.42 -10.66
CA GLY A 156 7.19 6.59 -10.00
C GLY A 156 7.12 6.38 -8.48
N TYR A 157 6.09 6.91 -7.83
CA TYR A 157 5.89 6.67 -6.40
C TYR A 157 5.58 5.19 -6.09
N ALA A 158 4.77 4.52 -6.93
CA ALA A 158 4.49 3.09 -6.78
C ALA A 158 5.77 2.25 -6.92
N VAL A 159 6.64 2.56 -7.89
CA VAL A 159 7.96 1.92 -8.07
C VAL A 159 8.80 2.03 -6.79
N VAL A 160 8.88 3.23 -6.19
CA VAL A 160 9.62 3.45 -4.94
C VAL A 160 9.07 2.59 -3.79
N VAL A 161 7.74 2.50 -3.67
CA VAL A 161 7.12 1.65 -2.65
C VAL A 161 7.42 0.17 -2.92
N ILE A 162 7.21 -0.32 -4.14
CA ILE A 162 7.44 -1.73 -4.50
C ILE A 162 8.88 -2.15 -4.19
N LEU A 163 9.87 -1.36 -4.61
CA LEU A 163 11.29 -1.64 -4.36
C LEU A 163 11.61 -1.69 -2.87
N GLN A 164 11.05 -0.75 -2.10
CA GLN A 164 11.22 -0.74 -0.65
C GLN A 164 10.63 -2.01 -0.01
N GLU A 165 9.44 -2.43 -0.42
CA GLU A 165 8.76 -3.60 0.16
C GLU A 165 9.43 -4.92 -0.23
N ILE A 166 9.90 -5.05 -1.48
CA ILE A 166 10.77 -6.16 -1.89
C ILE A 166 12.02 -6.22 -0.99
N SER A 167 12.69 -5.08 -0.76
CA SER A 167 13.88 -5.04 0.10
C SER A 167 13.59 -5.48 1.54
N VAL A 168 12.39 -5.19 2.07
CA VAL A 168 11.97 -5.60 3.42
C VAL A 168 11.68 -7.10 3.45
N LEU A 169 10.92 -7.62 2.50
CA LEU A 169 10.58 -9.04 2.43
C LEU A 169 11.83 -9.90 2.22
N VAL A 170 12.72 -9.53 1.29
CA VAL A 170 13.96 -10.28 1.03
C VAL A 170 14.86 -10.36 2.26
N ARG A 171 14.92 -9.30 3.09
CA ARG A 171 15.68 -9.32 4.35
C ARG A 171 15.06 -10.23 5.41
N GLN A 172 13.77 -10.54 5.29
CA GLN A 172 13.02 -11.33 6.27
C GLN A 172 12.94 -12.82 5.92
N ILE A 173 12.89 -13.13 4.61
CA ILE A 173 12.91 -14.50 4.10
C ILE A 173 14.27 -15.12 4.43
N GLY A 174 14.29 -16.27 5.12
CA GLY A 174 15.50 -16.97 5.53
C GLY A 174 16.09 -16.50 6.87
N THR A 175 15.49 -15.49 7.52
CA THR A 175 15.87 -15.07 8.88
C THR A 175 14.81 -15.39 9.93
N SER A 176 13.69 -16.00 9.52
CA SER A 176 12.52 -16.26 10.37
C SER A 176 12.48 -17.70 10.88
#